data_AF-A0A660TMA0-F1
#
_entry.id   AF-A0A660TMA0-F1
#
_cell.length_a   1.000
_cell.length_b   1.000
_cell.length_c   1.000
_cell.angle_alpha   90.00
_cell.angle_beta   90.00
_cell.angle_gamma   90.00
#
_symmetry.space_group_name_H-M   'P 1'
#
loop_
_entity.id
_entity.type
_entity.pdbx_description
1 polymer ?
#
loop_
_entity_poly.entity_id
_entity_poly.type
_entity_poly.pdbx_seq_one_letter_code
_entity_poly.pdbx_strand_id
1 'polypeptide(L)'
;MDRGQLSKWFKHPGIMAQKYSLWAVYFCTGCGIIEVPPSITSRWDAERFGVMPAPSPRHANLFMITGYVATKTLKAIIRTYELMPEPKYTVAFGSCPINGGMYWDSYNTIKHIDKYIPIDGWIAGCMPRPEAIFIGVTKLWMMIDKGAATGYKRYRENYEYYRKNQEKLFGKLPWPPLFPIEDKNEKLTV
;
A
#
# COMPACT_ATOMS: atom_id res chain seq x y z
N MET A 1 -9.71 -22.78 1.30
CA MET A 1 -10.25 -22.67 -0.07
C MET A 1 -11.73 -22.99 -0.02
N ASP A 2 -12.57 -22.03 -0.41
CA ASP A 2 -14.02 -22.17 -0.34
C ASP A 2 -14.53 -22.97 -1.55
N ARG A 3 -14.86 -24.25 -1.34
CA ARG A 3 -15.15 -25.22 -2.42
C ARG A 3 -16.42 -24.86 -3.22
N GLY A 4 -17.29 -24.01 -2.68
CA GLY A 4 -18.51 -23.54 -3.35
C GLY A 4 -18.31 -22.51 -4.45
N GLN A 5 -17.10 -21.97 -4.64
CA GLN A 5 -16.83 -20.89 -5.60
C GLN A 5 -16.11 -21.33 -6.88
N LEU A 6 -16.01 -22.64 -7.15
CA LEU A 6 -15.28 -23.17 -8.32
C LEU A 6 -15.71 -22.54 -9.65
N SER A 7 -17.01 -22.34 -9.86
CA SER A 7 -17.54 -21.72 -11.10
C SER A 7 -17.11 -20.26 -11.28
N LYS A 8 -16.93 -19.51 -10.18
CA LYS A 8 -16.40 -18.14 -10.20
C LYS A 8 -14.93 -18.12 -10.62
N TRP A 9 -14.17 -19.11 -10.17
CA TRP A 9 -12.73 -19.20 -10.41
C TRP A 9 -12.41 -19.53 -11.87
N PHE A 10 -13.20 -20.41 -12.50
CA PHE A 10 -13.08 -20.67 -13.93
C PHE A 10 -13.38 -19.43 -14.80
N LYS A 11 -14.27 -18.54 -14.35
CA LYS A 11 -14.60 -17.30 -15.06
C LYS A 11 -13.52 -16.22 -14.92
N HIS A 12 -12.90 -16.10 -13.74
CA HIS A 12 -11.89 -15.08 -13.46
C HIS A 12 -10.68 -15.65 -12.70
N PRO A 13 -9.84 -16.47 -13.36
CA PRO A 13 -8.71 -17.12 -12.70
C PRO A 13 -7.66 -16.13 -12.18
N GLY A 14 -7.49 -14.98 -12.84
CA GLY A 14 -6.53 -13.95 -12.43
C GLY A 14 -6.85 -13.32 -11.07
N ILE A 15 -8.13 -13.08 -10.77
CA ILE A 15 -8.57 -12.51 -9.48
C ILE A 15 -8.32 -13.53 -8.36
N MET A 16 -8.58 -14.81 -8.63
CA MET A 16 -8.29 -15.89 -7.68
C MET A 16 -6.79 -15.95 -7.37
N ALA A 17 -5.94 -15.93 -8.40
CA ALA A 17 -4.50 -15.96 -8.22
C ALA A 17 -4.04 -14.79 -7.34
N GLN A 18 -4.42 -13.56 -7.69
CA GLN A 18 -4.05 -12.36 -6.92
C GLN A 18 -4.51 -12.38 -5.46
N LYS A 19 -5.69 -12.95 -5.19
CA LYS A 19 -6.24 -13.04 -3.83
C LYS A 19 -5.42 -13.98 -2.95
N TYR A 20 -5.04 -15.15 -3.46
CA TYR A 20 -4.37 -16.19 -2.66
C TYR A 20 -2.84 -16.14 -2.72
N SER A 21 -2.24 -15.32 -3.58
CA SER A 21 -0.78 -15.12 -3.61
C SER A 21 -0.41 -13.66 -3.31
N LEU A 22 -0.44 -13.29 -2.03
CA LEU A 22 -0.05 -11.97 -1.56
C LEU A 22 1.42 -11.98 -1.12
N TRP A 23 2.28 -11.44 -1.98
CA TRP A 23 3.70 -11.23 -1.69
C TRP A 23 3.87 -9.85 -1.09
N ALA A 24 4.15 -9.82 0.21
CA ALA A 24 4.14 -8.61 1.02
C ALA A 24 5.54 -8.02 1.16
N VAL A 25 5.68 -6.75 0.77
CA VAL A 25 6.79 -5.90 1.23
C VAL A 25 6.34 -5.16 2.46
N TYR A 26 6.93 -5.55 3.58
CA TYR A 26 6.76 -4.89 4.85
C TYR A 26 7.72 -3.71 4.93
N PHE A 27 7.20 -2.50 4.76
CA PHE A 27 8.01 -1.30 4.87
C PHE A 27 8.13 -0.89 6.34
N CYS A 28 9.13 -1.46 7.00
CA CYS A 28 9.39 -1.35 8.44
C CYS A 28 9.58 0.11 8.89
N THR A 29 8.50 0.74 9.33
CA THR A 29 8.46 2.18 9.65
C THR A 29 8.18 2.41 11.15
N GLY A 30 9.23 2.28 11.96
CA GLY A 30 9.18 2.61 13.38
C GLY A 30 8.54 1.51 14.23
N CYS A 31 7.76 1.90 15.25
CA CYS A 31 7.21 0.96 16.23
C CYS A 31 6.31 -0.09 15.59
N GLY A 32 5.53 0.30 14.57
CA GLY A 32 4.52 -0.49 13.84
C GLY A 32 4.96 -1.87 13.33
N ILE A 33 6.27 -2.11 13.19
CA ILE A 33 6.74 -3.38 12.64
C ILE A 33 6.74 -4.52 13.65
N ILE A 34 6.90 -4.28 14.96
CA ILE A 34 7.10 -5.36 15.94
C ILE A 34 5.94 -6.39 16.01
N GLU A 35 4.73 -6.02 15.60
CA GLU A 35 3.56 -6.92 15.56
C GLU A 35 3.48 -7.75 14.27
N VAL A 36 4.31 -7.44 13.28
CA VAL A 36 4.32 -8.15 12.00
C VAL A 36 5.09 -9.47 12.09
N PRO A 37 6.34 -9.55 12.60
CA PRO A 37 7.05 -10.81 12.81
C PRO A 37 6.23 -11.88 13.56
N PRO A 38 5.54 -11.58 14.69
CA PRO A 38 4.72 -12.59 15.35
C PRO A 38 3.54 -13.06 14.50
N SER A 39 3.08 -12.23 13.54
CA SER A 39 1.98 -12.52 12.61
C SER A 39 2.38 -13.35 11.38
N ILE A 40 3.68 -13.60 11.18
CA ILE A 40 4.20 -14.47 10.12
C ILE A 40 4.93 -15.70 10.68
N THR A 41 5.02 -15.84 12.00
CA THR A 41 5.76 -16.92 12.67
C THR A 41 4.82 -17.95 13.28
N SER A 42 5.36 -18.92 14.01
CA SER A 42 4.63 -20.10 14.50
C SER A 42 3.37 -19.80 15.32
N ARG A 43 3.31 -18.67 16.03
CA ARG A 43 2.14 -18.35 16.86
C ARG A 43 0.93 -17.95 16.02
N TRP A 44 1.15 -17.07 15.05
CA TRP A 44 0.14 -16.56 14.16
C TRP A 44 0.69 -16.67 12.74
N ASP A 45 0.17 -17.62 11.98
CA ASP A 45 0.69 -17.99 10.67
C ASP A 45 -0.12 -17.33 9.54
N ALA A 46 0.43 -16.24 8.97
CA ALA A 46 -0.12 -15.59 7.78
C ALA A 46 0.20 -16.29 6.46
N GLU A 47 1.17 -17.22 6.43
CA GLU A 47 1.50 -17.99 5.22
C GLU A 47 0.33 -18.91 4.84
N ARG A 48 -0.48 -19.36 5.81
CA ARG A 48 -1.73 -20.09 5.57
C ARG A 48 -2.73 -19.30 4.71
N PHE A 49 -2.70 -17.98 4.78
CA PHE A 49 -3.51 -17.08 3.96
C PHE A 49 -2.76 -16.66 2.68
N GLY A 50 -1.66 -17.33 2.33
CA GLY A 50 -0.86 -16.99 1.16
C GLY A 50 -0.22 -15.60 1.23
N VAL A 51 0.00 -15.08 2.44
CA VAL A 51 0.74 -13.85 2.67
C VAL A 51 2.18 -14.21 3.01
N MET A 52 3.11 -13.95 2.08
CA MET A 52 4.52 -14.30 2.24
C MET A 52 5.41 -13.05 2.17
N PRO A 53 6.43 -12.90 3.02
CA PRO A 53 7.38 -11.80 2.91
C PRO A 53 8.19 -11.88 1.61
N ALA A 54 8.22 -10.77 0.87
CA ALA A 54 9.07 -10.59 -0.30
C ALA A 54 10.15 -9.54 0.01
N PRO A 55 11.45 -9.86 -0.17
CA PRO A 55 12.53 -8.90 0.11
C PRO A 55 12.63 -7.80 -0.96
N SER A 56 12.18 -8.07 -2.19
CA SER A 56 12.26 -7.12 -3.30
C SER A 56 10.89 -6.56 -3.68
N PRO A 57 10.77 -5.25 -3.93
CA PRO A 57 9.51 -4.64 -4.35
C PRO A 57 9.05 -5.11 -5.74
N ARG A 58 9.98 -5.50 -6.61
CA ARG A 58 9.63 -5.98 -7.95
C ARG A 58 8.94 -7.35 -7.96
N HIS A 59 9.08 -8.13 -6.90
CA HIS A 59 8.43 -9.45 -6.76
C HIS A 59 7.22 -9.42 -5.82
N ALA A 60 6.79 -8.23 -5.41
CA ALA A 60 5.72 -8.05 -4.43
C ALA A 60 4.49 -7.39 -5.04
N ASN A 61 3.32 -7.76 -4.55
CA ASN A 61 2.04 -7.17 -4.92
C ASN A 61 1.29 -6.57 -3.72
N LEU A 62 1.70 -6.86 -2.48
CA LEU A 62 1.15 -6.25 -1.28
C LEU A 62 2.21 -5.32 -0.67
N PHE A 63 1.86 -4.06 -0.46
CA PHE A 63 2.72 -3.07 0.18
C PHE A 63 2.12 -2.65 1.51
N MET A 64 2.82 -2.96 2.60
CA MET A 64 2.36 -2.62 3.95
C MET A 64 3.24 -1.57 4.58
N ILE A 65 2.63 -0.43 4.93
CA ILE A 65 3.29 0.69 5.58
C ILE A 65 3.04 0.57 7.08
N THR A 66 4.02 0.03 7.80
CA THR A 66 3.89 -0.43 9.18
C THR A 66 4.38 0.59 10.19
N GLY A 67 3.62 1.68 10.35
CA GLY A 67 3.84 2.68 11.40
C GLY A 67 3.91 4.12 10.89
N TYR A 68 4.62 4.99 11.59
CA TYR A 68 4.65 6.41 11.26
C TYR A 68 5.59 6.69 10.08
N VAL A 69 5.22 7.67 9.26
CA VAL A 69 5.97 8.02 8.06
C VAL A 69 6.61 9.39 8.27
N ALA A 70 7.93 9.39 8.39
CA ALA A 70 8.72 10.62 8.41
C ALA A 70 8.79 11.25 7.01
N THR A 71 8.91 12.58 6.94
CA THR A 71 9.08 13.32 5.68
C THR A 71 10.22 12.75 4.84
N LYS A 72 11.39 12.48 5.44
CA LYS A 72 12.54 11.87 4.75
C LYS A 72 12.23 10.48 4.20
N THR A 73 11.54 9.66 4.99
CA THR A 73 11.24 8.26 4.66
C THR A 73 10.19 8.16 3.55
N LEU A 74 9.25 9.11 3.47
CA LEU A 74 8.22 9.13 2.44
C LEU A 74 8.80 9.09 1.01
N LYS A 75 9.96 9.70 0.75
CA LYS A 75 10.64 9.58 -0.55
C LYS A 75 10.95 8.12 -0.92
N ALA A 76 11.44 7.34 0.05
CA ALA A 76 11.72 5.92 -0.16
C ALA A 76 10.43 5.13 -0.37
N ILE A 77 9.38 5.41 0.40
CA ILE A 77 8.07 4.75 0.26
C ILE A 77 7.48 4.98 -1.14
N ILE A 78 7.49 6.22 -1.63
CA ILE A 78 7.01 6.55 -2.98
C ILE A 78 7.80 5.76 -4.02
N ARG A 79 9.13 5.75 -3.89
CA ARG A 79 9.99 5.05 -4.86
C ARG A 79 9.78 3.54 -4.83
N THR A 80 9.65 2.96 -3.65
CA THR A 80 9.33 1.54 -3.49
C THR A 80 7.99 1.22 -4.15
N TYR A 81 6.97 2.04 -3.91
CA TYR A 81 5.65 1.87 -4.52
C TYR A 81 5.69 1.98 -6.05
N GLU A 82 6.41 2.96 -6.61
CA GLU A 82 6.57 3.12 -8.07
C GLU A 82 7.28 1.92 -8.72
N LEU A 83 8.23 1.29 -8.03
CA LEU A 83 8.98 0.14 -8.53
C LEU A 83 8.21 -1.18 -8.48
N MET A 84 7.07 -1.23 -7.78
CA MET A 84 6.23 -2.43 -7.70
C MET A 84 5.42 -2.62 -8.99
N PRO A 85 5.33 -3.87 -9.51
CA PRO A 85 4.52 -4.18 -10.68
C PRO A 85 3.02 -4.03 -10.38
N GLU A 86 2.23 -3.78 -11.42
CA GLU A 86 0.77 -3.84 -11.35
C GLU A 86 0.31 -5.29 -11.63
N PRO A 87 -0.63 -5.87 -10.86
CA PRO A 87 -1.46 -5.29 -9.80
C PRO A 87 -0.75 -5.20 -8.43
N LYS A 88 -0.93 -4.07 -7.73
CA LYS A 88 -0.40 -3.84 -6.39
C LYS A 88 -1.44 -3.25 -5.45
N TYR A 89 -1.39 -3.67 -4.19
CA TYR A 89 -2.32 -3.31 -3.13
C TYR A 89 -1.58 -2.64 -1.99
N THR A 90 -2.10 -1.54 -1.49
CA THR A 90 -1.49 -0.76 -0.41
C THR A 90 -2.32 -0.81 0.85
N VAL A 91 -1.70 -1.25 1.93
CA VAL A 91 -2.33 -1.29 3.25
C VAL A 91 -1.53 -0.44 4.22
N ALA A 92 -2.22 0.53 4.81
CA ALA A 92 -1.66 1.33 5.87
C ALA A 92 -1.99 0.71 7.22
N PHE A 93 -0.95 0.56 8.03
CA PHE A 93 -1.01 -0.14 9.29
C PHE A 93 -0.80 0.82 10.46
N GLY A 94 -1.76 0.81 11.38
CA GLY A 94 -1.80 1.65 12.55
C GLY A 94 -2.50 2.99 12.33
N SER A 95 -2.58 3.79 13.39
CA SER A 95 -3.19 5.12 13.37
C SER A 95 -2.31 6.20 12.74
N CYS A 96 -0.99 6.05 12.81
CA CYS A 96 -0.05 7.07 12.32
C CYS A 96 -0.22 7.43 10.83
N PRO A 97 -0.40 6.47 9.90
CA PRO A 97 -0.66 6.81 8.49
C PRO A 97 -2.00 7.52 8.26
N ILE A 98 -3.01 7.28 9.11
CA ILE A 98 -4.38 7.78 8.91
C ILE A 98 -4.46 9.28 9.16
N ASN A 99 -3.97 9.72 10.32
CA ASN A 99 -4.10 11.11 10.79
C ASN A 99 -2.84 11.66 11.50
N GLY A 100 -1.72 10.93 11.44
CA GLY A 100 -0.50 11.23 12.21
C GLY A 100 -0.45 10.54 13.58
N GLY A 101 -1.54 9.93 14.02
CA GLY A 101 -1.63 9.20 15.28
C GLY A 101 -1.26 10.08 16.47
N MET A 102 -0.46 9.56 17.39
CA MET A 102 0.04 10.33 18.53
C MET A 102 1.03 11.44 18.12
N TYR A 103 1.59 11.36 16.92
CA TYR A 103 2.58 12.33 16.40
C TYR A 103 1.93 13.41 15.51
N TRP A 104 0.63 13.68 15.68
CA TRP A 104 -0.11 14.62 14.85
C TRP A 104 0.45 16.05 14.88
N ASP A 105 1.12 16.45 15.96
CA ASP A 105 1.75 17.77 16.12
C ASP A 105 3.24 17.80 15.70
N SER A 106 3.79 16.66 15.28
CA SER A 106 5.18 16.60 14.84
C SER A 106 5.36 17.22 13.45
N TYR A 107 6.39 18.06 13.29
CA TYR A 107 6.80 18.61 12.00
C TYR A 107 7.27 17.53 11.01
N ASN A 108 7.78 16.41 11.52
CA ASN A 108 8.40 15.39 10.70
C ASN A 108 7.40 14.31 10.26
N THR A 109 6.29 14.14 10.97
CA THR A 109 5.35 13.06 10.68
C THR A 109 4.31 13.48 9.64
N ILE A 110 4.17 12.66 8.60
CA ILE A 110 3.11 12.83 7.60
C ILE A 110 1.78 12.41 8.22
N LYS A 111 0.81 13.32 8.23
CA LYS A 111 -0.49 13.13 8.86
C LYS A 111 -1.45 12.32 7.99
N HIS A 112 -1.40 12.53 6.68
CA HIS A 112 -2.26 11.83 5.72
C HIS A 112 -1.41 11.31 4.58
N ILE A 113 -1.11 10.02 4.59
CA ILE A 113 -0.31 9.39 3.53
C ILE A 113 -1.08 9.22 2.21
N ASP A 114 -2.42 9.17 2.28
CA ASP A 114 -3.31 9.05 1.11
C ASP A 114 -3.18 10.22 0.13
N LYS A 115 -2.64 11.37 0.57
CA LYS A 115 -2.35 12.51 -0.31
C LYS A 115 -1.19 12.25 -1.27
N TYR A 116 -0.32 11.29 -0.95
CA TYR A 116 0.94 11.04 -1.67
C TYR A 116 0.96 9.71 -2.42
N ILE A 117 0.32 8.67 -1.86
CA ILE A 117 0.25 7.32 -2.41
C ILE A 117 -1.19 6.81 -2.16
N PRO A 118 -1.83 6.13 -3.11
CA PRO A 118 -3.17 5.58 -2.90
C PRO A 118 -3.13 4.53 -1.79
N ILE A 119 -4.19 4.47 -0.99
CA ILE A 119 -4.36 3.39 0.01
C ILE A 119 -5.65 2.62 -0.26
N ASP A 120 -5.55 1.30 -0.27
CA ASP A 120 -6.68 0.39 -0.45
C ASP A 120 -7.30 -0.03 0.88
N GLY A 121 -6.49 -0.19 1.93
CA GLY A 121 -6.96 -0.65 3.24
C GLY A 121 -6.26 0.03 4.41
N TRP A 122 -7.01 0.21 5.50
CA TRP A 122 -6.52 0.76 6.75
C TRP A 122 -6.74 -0.25 7.87
N ILE A 123 -5.69 -0.52 8.64
CA ILE A 123 -5.77 -1.36 9.84
C ILE A 123 -5.57 -0.44 11.05
N ALA A 124 -6.65 -0.18 11.79
CA ALA A 124 -6.60 0.68 12.96
C ALA A 124 -5.93 -0.01 14.16
N GLY A 125 -5.06 0.71 14.87
CA GLY A 125 -4.41 0.27 16.12
C GLY A 125 -3.12 1.05 16.42
N CYS A 126 -2.61 0.92 17.65
CA CYS A 126 -1.35 1.53 18.10
C CYS A 126 -0.73 0.69 19.25
N MET A 127 -0.31 -0.54 19.02
CA MET A 127 -0.26 -1.26 17.74
C MET A 127 -1.49 -2.14 17.50
N PRO A 128 -1.92 -2.35 16.24
CA PRO A 128 -3.00 -3.28 15.96
C PRO A 128 -2.53 -4.69 16.29
N ARG A 129 -3.35 -5.43 17.05
CA ARG A 129 -3.05 -6.81 17.40
C ARG A 129 -2.98 -7.71 16.16
N PRO A 130 -2.28 -8.85 16.20
CA PRO A 130 -2.21 -9.80 15.08
C PRO A 130 -3.58 -10.18 14.51
N GLU A 131 -4.60 -10.36 15.36
CA GLU A 131 -5.96 -10.68 14.93
C GLU A 131 -6.56 -9.60 14.02
N ALA A 132 -6.29 -8.32 14.29
CA ALA A 132 -6.74 -7.22 13.46
C ALA A 132 -6.04 -7.23 12.09
N ILE A 133 -4.81 -7.72 12.01
CA ILE A 133 -4.08 -7.90 10.74
C ILE A 133 -4.77 -8.95 9.89
N PHE A 134 -5.14 -10.10 10.46
CA PHE A 134 -5.87 -11.15 9.73
C PHE A 134 -7.25 -10.68 9.26
N ILE A 135 -7.95 -9.89 10.08
CA ILE A 135 -9.21 -9.26 9.67
C ILE A 135 -8.96 -8.29 8.51
N GLY A 136 -7.87 -7.52 8.55
CA GLY A 136 -7.45 -6.64 7.45
C GLY A 136 -7.19 -7.41 6.15
N VAL A 137 -6.44 -8.51 6.20
CA VAL A 137 -6.13 -9.36 5.04
C VAL A 137 -7.39 -10.00 4.46
N THR A 138 -8.26 -10.56 5.32
CA THR A 138 -9.54 -11.15 4.85
C THR A 138 -10.48 -10.10 4.27
N LYS A 139 -10.46 -8.86 4.77
CA LYS A 139 -11.19 -7.76 4.16
C LYS A 139 -10.60 -7.36 2.80
N LEU A 140 -9.27 -7.32 2.69
CA LEU A 140 -8.58 -7.06 1.43
C LEU A 140 -8.95 -8.12 0.37
N TRP A 141 -9.01 -9.39 0.76
CA TRP A 141 -9.51 -10.46 -0.12
C TRP A 141 -10.92 -10.19 -0.64
N MET A 142 -11.83 -9.74 0.22
CA MET A 142 -13.18 -9.39 -0.21
C MET A 142 -13.19 -8.19 -1.17
N MET A 143 -12.28 -7.23 -0.99
CA MET A 143 -12.15 -6.08 -1.90
C MET A 143 -11.58 -6.49 -3.25
N ILE A 144 -10.57 -7.36 -3.29
CA ILE A 144 -10.00 -7.93 -4.53
C ILE A 144 -11.09 -8.73 -5.27
N ASP A 145 -11.85 -9.55 -4.55
CA ASP A 145 -12.90 -10.39 -5.12
C ASP A 145 -14.09 -9.61 -5.70
N LYS A 146 -14.30 -8.39 -5.21
CA LYS A 146 -15.29 -7.42 -5.73
C LYS A 146 -14.71 -6.47 -6.78
N GLY A 147 -13.40 -6.49 -7.02
CA GLY A 147 -12.72 -5.53 -7.88
C GLY A 147 -12.67 -4.10 -7.32
N ALA A 148 -12.86 -3.92 -6.01
CA ALA A 148 -12.87 -2.63 -5.33
C ALA A 148 -11.46 -2.14 -4.95
N ALA A 149 -10.48 -3.05 -4.88
CA ALA A 149 -9.07 -2.72 -4.59
C ALA A 149 -8.38 -2.13 -5.85
N THR A 150 -8.64 -0.86 -6.13
CA THR A 150 -8.22 -0.17 -7.37
C THR A 150 -7.17 0.91 -7.14
N GLY A 151 -6.43 0.90 -6.02
CA GLY A 151 -5.41 1.90 -5.68
C GLY A 151 -4.42 2.19 -6.80
N TYR A 152 -3.87 1.16 -7.43
CA TYR A 152 -2.95 1.31 -8.56
C TYR A 152 -3.59 1.98 -9.80
N LYS A 153 -4.87 1.68 -10.10
CA LYS A 153 -5.61 2.36 -11.17
C LYS A 153 -5.85 3.84 -10.84
N ARG A 154 -6.29 4.12 -9.61
CA ARG A 154 -6.49 5.49 -9.10
C ARG A 154 -5.20 6.31 -9.15
N TYR A 155 -4.05 5.69 -8.89
CA TYR A 155 -2.75 6.35 -9.01
C TYR A 155 -2.41 6.73 -10.43
N ARG A 156 -2.71 5.85 -11.39
CA ARG A 156 -2.46 6.09 -12.81
C ARG A 156 -3.38 7.17 -13.38
N GLU A 157 -4.67 7.12 -13.03
CA GLU A 157 -5.67 8.10 -13.48
C GLU A 157 -5.42 9.50 -12.89
N ASN A 158 -5.09 9.57 -11.60
CA ASN A 158 -4.88 10.84 -10.88
C ASN A 158 -3.40 11.12 -10.60
N TYR A 159 -2.48 10.67 -11.46
CA TYR A 159 -1.05 10.74 -11.19
C TYR A 159 -0.56 12.18 -10.97
N GLU A 160 -1.08 13.14 -11.74
CA GLU A 160 -0.75 14.56 -11.61
C GLU A 160 -1.05 15.11 -10.22
N TYR A 161 -2.17 14.69 -9.61
CA TYR A 161 -2.56 15.09 -8.26
C TYR A 161 -1.55 14.61 -7.22
N TYR A 162 -1.22 13.31 -7.26
CA TYR A 162 -0.25 12.74 -6.32
C TYR A 162 1.13 13.37 -6.51
N ARG A 163 1.58 13.52 -7.76
CA ARG A 163 2.88 14.11 -8.07
C ARG A 163 2.99 15.55 -7.59
N LYS A 164 1.96 16.38 -7.83
CA LYS A 164 1.90 17.77 -7.36
C LYS A 164 1.98 17.85 -5.83
N ASN A 165 1.31 16.94 -5.11
CA ASN A 165 1.39 16.89 -3.65
C ASN A 165 2.79 16.49 -3.16
N GLN A 166 3.43 15.52 -3.82
CA GLN A 166 4.79 15.10 -3.50
C GLN A 166 5.79 16.25 -3.75
N GLU A 167 5.67 16.96 -4.86
CA GLU A 167 6.56 18.08 -5.20
C GLU A 167 6.30 19.32 -4.32
N LYS A 168 5.06 19.54 -3.88
CA LYS A 168 4.76 20.57 -2.88
C LYS A 168 5.50 20.32 -1.55
N LEU A 169 5.70 19.06 -1.18
CA LEU A 169 6.40 18.69 0.06
C LEU A 169 7.94 18.70 -0.11
N PHE A 170 8.44 18.20 -1.24
CA PHE A 170 9.87 17.95 -1.43
C PHE A 170 10.59 18.94 -2.35
N GLY A 171 9.85 19.83 -3.02
CA GLY A 171 10.32 20.52 -4.21
C GLY A 171 10.44 19.57 -5.39
N LYS A 172 11.33 19.87 -6.33
CA LYS A 172 11.58 19.02 -7.50
C LYS A 172 12.16 17.66 -7.05
N LEU A 173 11.45 16.58 -7.37
CA LEU A 173 11.94 15.24 -7.08
C LEU A 173 13.13 14.88 -8.00
N PRO A 174 14.11 14.10 -7.51
CA PRO A 174 15.33 13.79 -8.27
C PRO A 174 15.12 12.73 -9.36
N TRP A 175 13.96 12.08 -9.42
CA TRP A 175 13.62 11.10 -10.46
C TRP A 175 12.50 11.61 -11.36
N PRO A 176 12.49 11.20 -12.66
CA PRO A 176 11.45 11.59 -13.59
C PRO A 176 10.08 11.04 -13.16
N PRO A 177 8.98 11.64 -13.63
CA PRO A 177 7.66 11.10 -13.40
C PRO A 177 7.51 9.70 -14.04
N LEU A 178 6.78 8.80 -13.37
CA LEU A 178 6.56 7.43 -13.84
C LEU A 178 5.63 7.38 -15.06
N PHE A 179 4.64 8.28 -15.11
CA PHE A 179 3.70 8.43 -16.20
C PHE A 179 3.86 9.80 -16.86
N PRO A 180 3.54 9.95 -18.16
CA PRO A 180 3.54 11.25 -18.81
C PRO A 180 2.54 12.19 -18.11
N ILE A 181 2.97 13.43 -17.88
CA ILE A 181 2.16 14.50 -17.33
C ILE A 181 1.86 15.44 -18.50
N GLU A 182 0.60 15.87 -18.67
CA GLU A 182 0.31 16.86 -19.70
C GLU A 182 0.83 18.23 -19.24
N ASP A 183 1.93 18.69 -19.84
CA ASP A 183 2.42 20.05 -19.61
C ASP A 183 1.46 21.04 -20.27
N LYS A 184 0.52 21.58 -19.48
CA LYS A 184 -0.42 22.63 -19.92
C LYS A 184 0.28 23.90 -20.41
N ASN A 185 1.57 24.07 -20.11
CA ASN A 185 2.37 25.23 -20.50
C ASN A 185 2.88 25.18 -21.95
N GLU A 186 2.93 24.02 -22.60
CA GLU A 186 3.37 23.91 -24.02
C GLU A 186 2.27 24.29 -25.03
N LYS A 187 1.00 24.35 -24.60
CA LYS A 187 -0.15 24.70 -25.48
C LYS A 187 -0.35 26.21 -25.66
N LEU A 188 0.48 27.07 -25.05
CA LEU A 188 0.37 28.54 -25.10
C LEU A 188 1.49 29.21 -25.94
N THR A 189 2.36 28.43 -26.57
CA THR A 189 3.52 28.92 -27.34
C THR A 189 3.43 28.57 -28.83
N VAL A 190 2.22 28.46 -29.39
CA VAL A 190 1.97 28.39 -30.84
C VAL A 190 0.91 29.42 -31.21
#